data_AF-A6E9E5-F1
#
_entry.id   AF-A6E9E5-F1
#
_cell.length_a   1.000
_cell.length_b   1.000
_cell.length_c   1.000
_cell.angle_alpha   90.00
_cell.angle_beta   90.00
_cell.angle_gamma   90.00
#
_symmetry.space_group_name_H-M   'P 1'
#
loop_
_entity.id
_entity.type
_entity.pdbx_description
1 polymer ?
#
loop_
_entity_poly.entity_id
_entity_poly.type
_entity_poly.pdbx_seq_one_letter_code
_entity_poly.pdbx_strand_id
1 'polypeptide(L)' 'MKSSKSIGVTTGTAFLLLSLLTACSTVKPYQKNKLNDSEMALSARKVQKFEQSFQLYREGASGANGGKSGGGCGCN' A
#
# COMPACT_ATOMS: atom_id res chain seq x y z
N MET A 1 -28.62 -28.35 20.50
CA MET A 1 -28.26 -27.03 21.09
C MET A 1 -26.85 -26.53 20.73
N LYS A 2 -25.84 -27.38 20.45
CA LYS A 2 -24.47 -26.93 20.09
C LYS A 2 -24.36 -26.21 18.73
N SER A 3 -25.17 -26.59 17.74
CA SER A 3 -25.12 -26.02 16.38
C SER A 3 -25.57 -24.54 16.30
N SER A 4 -26.61 -24.16 17.06
CA SER A 4 -27.14 -22.78 17.04
C SER A 4 -26.18 -21.75 17.67
N LYS A 5 -25.40 -22.14 18.70
CA LYS A 5 -24.35 -21.27 19.28
C LYS A 5 -23.17 -21.08 18.32
N SER A 6 -22.79 -22.12 17.56
CA SER A 6 -21.70 -22.02 16.58
C SER A 6 -22.06 -21.09 15.40
N ILE A 7 -23.31 -21.11 14.95
CA ILE A 7 -23.82 -20.22 13.88
C ILE A 7 -23.88 -18.75 14.34
N GLY A 8 -24.27 -18.52 15.60
CA GLY A 8 -24.27 -17.16 16.18
C GLY A 8 -22.87 -16.56 16.35
N VAL A 9 -21.88 -17.39 16.71
CA VAL A 9 -20.48 -16.94 16.85
C VAL A 9 -19.85 -16.66 15.49
N THR A 10 -20.06 -17.51 14.48
CA THR A 10 -19.47 -17.32 13.14
C THR A 10 -20.06 -16.12 12.39
N THR A 11 -21.37 -15.87 12.53
CA THR A 11 -22.03 -14.68 11.97
C THR A 11 -21.58 -13.38 12.67
N GLY A 12 -21.40 -13.41 14.00
CA GLY A 12 -20.85 -12.29 14.76
C GLY A 12 -19.42 -11.92 14.35
N THR A 13 -18.54 -12.91 14.16
CA THR A 13 -17.16 -12.66 13.70
C THR A 13 -17.10 -12.12 12.26
N ALA A 14 -18.00 -12.58 11.38
CA ALA A 14 -18.06 -12.09 9.99
C ALA A 14 -18.52 -10.63 9.91
N PHE A 15 -19.49 -10.23 10.75
CA PHE A 15 -19.94 -8.85 10.83
C PHE A 15 -18.85 -7.91 11.37
N LEU A 16 -18.09 -8.36 12.38
CA LEU A 16 -16.94 -7.62 12.90
C LEU A 16 -15.89 -7.39 11.81
N LEU A 17 -15.55 -8.42 11.03
CA LEU A 17 -14.58 -8.32 9.93
C LEU A 17 -15.03 -7.34 8.82
N LEU A 18 -16.33 -7.32 8.50
CA LEU A 18 -16.87 -6.40 7.49
C LEU A 18 -16.78 -4.93 7.89
N SER A 19 -16.85 -4.63 9.18
CA SER A 19 -16.80 -3.24 9.68
C SER A 19 -15.44 -2.55 9.46
N LEU A 20 -14.35 -3.32 9.37
CA LEU A 20 -12.99 -2.80 9.17
C LEU A 20 -12.76 -2.23 7.76
N LEU A 21 -13.59 -2.56 6.77
CA LEU A 21 -13.42 -2.07 5.39
C LEU A 21 -13.91 -0.63 5.19
N THR A 22 -14.52 0.00 6.21
CA THR A 22 -15.12 1.34 6.11
C THR A 22 -14.13 2.50 6.28
N ALA A 23 -12.86 2.23 6.57
CA ALA A 23 -11.87 3.26 6.89
C ALA A 23 -11.32 4.05 5.68
N CYS A 24 -11.66 3.67 4.43
CA CYS A 24 -11.14 4.35 3.24
C CYS A 24 -11.95 5.62 2.92
N SER A 25 -11.31 6.80 2.99
CA SER A 25 -11.94 8.09 2.72
C SER A 25 -11.36 8.76 1.48
N THR A 26 -12.22 9.36 0.65
CA THR A 26 -11.77 10.16 -0.51
C THR A 26 -11.31 11.55 -0.07
N VAL A 27 -10.07 11.91 -0.44
CA VAL A 27 -9.47 13.20 -0.09
C VAL A 27 -9.72 14.21 -1.21
N LYS A 28 -10.12 15.43 -0.84
CA LYS A 28 -10.36 16.51 -1.82
C LYS A 28 -9.04 16.92 -2.49
N PRO A 29 -9.03 17.30 -3.78
CA PRO A 29 -7.79 17.54 -4.53
C PRO A 29 -6.81 18.51 -3.86
N TYR A 30 -7.32 19.59 -3.26
CA TYR A 30 -6.51 20.62 -2.59
C TYR A 30 -5.89 20.16 -1.26
N GLN A 31 -6.43 19.10 -0.63
CA GLN A 31 -5.85 18.51 0.58
C GLN A 31 -4.73 17.52 0.26
N LYS A 32 -4.69 16.99 -0.98
CA LYS A 32 -3.64 16.05 -1.41
C LYS A 32 -2.25 16.65 -1.32
N ASN A 33 -2.10 17.95 -1.55
CA ASN A 33 -0.82 18.64 -1.39
C ASN A 33 -0.25 18.56 0.04
N LYS A 34 -1.10 18.36 1.06
CA LYS A 34 -0.66 18.15 2.45
C LYS A 34 -0.34 16.69 2.77
N LEU A 35 -0.88 15.76 1.98
CA LEU A 35 -0.54 14.34 2.08
C LEU A 35 0.73 14.02 1.30
N ASN A 36 0.96 14.68 0.16
CA ASN A 36 2.08 14.41 -0.74
C ASN A 36 3.42 14.81 -0.10
N ASP A 37 4.11 13.82 0.48
CA ASP A 37 5.49 13.92 0.92
C ASP A 37 6.46 13.77 -0.26
N SER A 38 7.54 14.54 -0.23
CA SER A 38 8.69 14.40 -1.13
C SER A 38 9.31 13.01 -1.17
N GLU A 39 9.25 12.25 -0.06
CA GLU A 39 9.75 10.87 0.01
C GLU A 39 8.81 9.85 -0.68
N MET A 40 7.54 10.20 -0.91
CA MET A 40 6.59 9.33 -1.61
C MET A 40 6.70 9.40 -3.13
N ALA A 41 7.58 10.25 -3.67
CA ALA A 41 7.91 10.20 -5.08
C ALA A 41 8.53 8.82 -5.38
N LEU A 42 7.88 8.06 -6.26
CA LEU A 42 8.40 6.78 -6.79
C LEU A 42 9.62 7.04 -7.70
N SER A 43 10.55 7.92 -7.36
CA SER A 43 11.75 8.15 -8.16
C SER A 43 12.95 8.21 -7.24
N ALA A 44 13.97 7.42 -7.53
CA ALA A 44 15.19 7.45 -6.74
C ALA A 44 15.85 8.83 -6.79
N ARG A 45 16.28 9.30 -5.62
CA ARG A 45 17.10 10.49 -5.52
C ARG A 45 18.43 10.25 -6.25
N LYS A 46 19.06 11.33 -6.74
CA LYS A 46 20.34 11.23 -7.43
C LYS A 46 21.40 10.45 -6.63
N VAL A 47 21.38 10.59 -5.30
CA VAL A 47 22.31 9.90 -4.39
C VAL A 47 22.01 8.40 -4.23
N GLN A 48 20.76 7.98 -4.41
CA GLN A 48 20.31 6.59 -4.22
C GLN A 48 20.47 5.72 -5.46
N LYS A 49 20.77 6.32 -6.63
CA LYS A 49 20.94 5.57 -7.89
C LYS A 49 22.02 4.49 -7.80
N PHE A 50 23.13 4.77 -7.13
CA PHE A 50 24.22 3.82 -7.01
C PHE A 50 23.82 2.58 -6.19
N GLU A 51 23.20 2.81 -5.02
CA GLU A 51 22.70 1.75 -4.15
C GLU A 51 21.62 0.91 -4.85
N GLN A 52 20.70 1.58 -5.55
CA GLN A 52 19.65 0.91 -6.31
C GLN A 52 20.22 0.07 -7.45
N SER A 53 21.23 0.55 -8.19
CA SER A 53 21.92 -0.23 -9.22
C SER A 53 22.64 -1.45 -8.64
N PHE A 54 23.24 -1.31 -7.46
CA PHE A 54 23.86 -2.42 -6.75
C PHE A 54 22.83 -3.48 -6.34
N GLN A 55 21.69 -3.07 -5.76
CA GLN A 55 20.61 -3.98 -5.37
C GLN A 55 19.95 -4.66 -6.58
N LEU A 56 19.76 -3.93 -7.68
CA LEU A 56 19.28 -4.49 -8.95
C LEU A 56 20.22 -5.57 -9.48
N TYR A 57 21.53 -5.29 -9.49
CA TYR A 57 22.52 -6.22 -10.02
C TYR A 57 22.68 -7.46 -9.13
N ARG A 58 22.68 -7.29 -7.80
CA ARG A 58 22.90 -8.38 -6.85
C ARG A 58 21.65 -9.22 -6.58
N GLU A 59 20.49 -8.58 -6.46
CA GLU A 59 19.25 -9.19 -5.96
C GLU A 59 18.12 -9.22 -7.01
N GLY A 60 18.33 -8.64 -8.19
CA GLY A 60 17.27 -8.53 -9.21
C GLY A 60 16.10 -7.67 -8.75
N ALA A 61 16.31 -6.82 -7.73
CA ALA A 61 15.26 -6.07 -7.07
C ALA A 61 14.58 -5.08 -8.03
N SER A 62 13.36 -5.39 -8.45
CA SER A 62 12.54 -4.55 -9.32
C SER A 62 11.51 -3.81 -8.47
N GLY A 63 11.92 -2.71 -7.84
CA GLY A 63 11.07 -1.92 -6.91
C GLY A 63 10.31 -0.77 -7.57
N ALA A 64 9.34 -0.19 -6.87
CA ALA A 64 8.44 0.89 -7.29
C ALA A 64 9.17 2.25 -7.51
N ASN A 65 10.05 2.30 -8.51
CA ASN A 65 10.93 3.43 -8.83
C ASN A 65 10.43 4.25 -10.02
N GLY A 66 9.14 4.11 -10.37
CA GLY A 66 8.43 5.00 -11.31
C GLY A 66 8.98 4.97 -12.74
N GLY A 67 9.90 4.04 -13.04
CA GLY A 67 10.59 3.90 -14.31
C GLY A 67 10.42 2.51 -14.93
N LYS A 68 11.00 2.29 -16.11
CA LYS A 68 10.85 1.05 -16.89
C LYS A 68 11.21 -0.24 -16.12
N SER A 69 12.21 -0.16 -15.24
CA SER A 69 12.70 -1.30 -14.45
C SER A 69 11.94 -1.50 -13.13
N GLY A 70 10.90 -0.71 -12.87
CA GLY A 70 10.30 -0.60 -11.55
C GLY A 70 8.96 0.11 -11.55
N GLY A 71 7.96 -0.49 -12.18
CA GLY A 71 6.60 0.05 -12.26
C GLY A 71 5.79 -0.28 -11.01
N GLY A 72 5.51 0.72 -10.17
CA GLY A 72 4.47 0.64 -9.15
C GLY A 72 3.21 1.37 -9.62
N CYS A 73 2.05 1.05 -9.04
CA CYS A 73 0.87 1.90 -9.16
C CYS A 73 1.18 3.18 -8.38
N GLY A 74 1.76 4.18 -9.05
CA GLY A 74 2.14 5.44 -8.44
C GLY A 74 0.90 6.17 -7.96
N CYS A 75 0.68 6.18 -6.65
CA CYS A 75 -0.35 7.01 -6.03
C CYS A 75 0.25 8.40 -5.77
N ASN A 76 0.21 9.29 -6.75
CA ASN A 76 0.33 10.74 -6.54
C ASN A 76 -0.97 11.44 -7.00
#